data_AF-A0A923R381-F1
#
_entry.id   AF-A0A923R381-F1
#
_cell.length_a   1.000
_cell.length_b   1.000
_cell.length_c   1.000
_cell.angle_alpha   90.00
_cell.angle_beta   90.00
_cell.angle_gamma   90.00
#
_symmetry.space_group_name_H-M   'P 1'
#
loop_
_entity.id
_entity.type
_entity.pdbx_description
1 polymer ?
#
loop_
_entity_poly.entity_id
_entity_poly.type
_entity_poly.pdbx_seq_one_letter_code
_entity_poly.pdbx_strand_id
1 'polypeptide(L)'
;MDCVKCLKPIPELRLKALPGARTCIECSGAERVAGFPLITNKTSYSEIQIVSQETAQELYLKQERKGGIATGVQFKQQAPPKSSNFE
;
A
#
# COMPACT_ATOMS: atom_id res chain seq x y z
N MET A 1 -20.14 -7.75 22.83
CA MET A 1 -18.96 -7.04 23.37
C MET A 1 -19.02 -5.63 22.83
N ASP A 2 -18.86 -4.63 23.70
CA ASP A 2 -19.08 -3.23 23.34
C ASP A 2 -17.75 -2.48 23.22
N CYS A 3 -17.74 -1.47 22.34
CA CYS A 3 -16.57 -0.65 22.10
C CYS A 3 -16.26 0.24 23.31
N VAL A 4 -15.02 0.21 23.81
CA VAL A 4 -14.61 1.03 24.97
C VAL A 4 -14.65 2.55 24.73
N LYS A 5 -14.71 3.00 23.46
CA LYS A 5 -14.70 4.42 23.09
C LYS A 5 -16.08 5.00 22.83
N CYS A 6 -16.94 4.28 22.10
CA CYS A 6 -18.26 4.76 21.69
C CYS A 6 -19.42 3.98 22.32
N LEU A 7 -19.14 2.95 23.12
CA LEU A 7 -20.11 2.11 23.82
C LEU A 7 -21.14 1.40 22.90
N LYS A 8 -20.93 1.46 21.58
CA LYS A 8 -21.72 0.71 20.60
C LYS A 8 -21.23 -0.75 20.50
N PRO A 9 -22.11 -1.69 20.12
CA PRO A 9 -21.71 -3.08 19.91
C PRO A 9 -20.62 -3.19 18.85
N ILE A 10 -19.58 -3.99 19.13
CA ILE A 10 -18.52 -4.29 18.16
C ILE A 10 -19.07 -5.28 17.11
N PRO A 11 -18.88 -5.02 15.80
CA PRO A 11 -19.34 -5.93 14.75
C PRO A 11 -18.77 -7.35 14.92
N GLU A 12 -19.61 -8.36 14.72
CA GLU A 12 -19.22 -9.77 14.94
C GLU A 12 -18.03 -10.20 14.08
N LEU A 13 -17.99 -9.77 12.81
CA LEU A 13 -16.88 -10.06 11.90
C LEU A 13 -15.53 -9.51 12.42
N ARG A 14 -15.55 -8.40 13.15
CA ARG A 14 -14.36 -7.82 13.78
C ARG A 14 -13.87 -8.72 14.92
N LEU A 15 -14.78 -9.19 15.76
CA LEU A 15 -14.47 -10.11 16.85
C LEU A 15 -13.99 -11.47 16.32
N LYS A 16 -14.54 -11.94 15.19
CA LYS A 16 -14.08 -13.15 14.53
C LYS A 16 -12.65 -13.01 13.98
N ALA A 17 -12.32 -11.87 13.37
CA ALA A 17 -10.99 -11.60 12.83
C ALA A 17 -9.96 -11.25 13.93
N LEU A 18 -10.38 -10.54 14.97
CA LEU A 18 -9.56 -10.06 16.09
C LEU A 18 -10.33 -10.29 17.41
N PRO A 19 -10.24 -11.49 18.01
CA PRO A 19 -10.98 -11.85 19.22
C PRO A 19 -10.71 -10.96 20.43
N GLY A 20 -9.55 -10.31 20.47
CA GLY A 20 -9.17 -9.36 21.53
C GLY A 20 -9.52 -7.89 21.26
N ALA A 21 -10.28 -7.58 20.21
CA ALA A 21 -10.59 -6.21 19.85
C ALA A 21 -11.46 -5.52 20.92
N ARG A 22 -10.95 -4.44 21.51
CA ARG A 22 -11.68 -3.58 22.48
C ARG A 22 -12.40 -2.40 21.82
N THR A 23 -12.07 -2.08 20.57
CA THR A 23 -12.60 -0.94 19.83
C THR A 23 -13.31 -1.39 18.55
N CYS A 24 -14.40 -0.71 18.20
CA CYS A 24 -15.09 -0.93 16.92
C CYS A 24 -14.25 -0.42 15.74
N ILE A 25 -14.68 -0.73 14.51
CA ILE A 25 -13.96 -0.36 13.28
C ILE A 25 -13.82 1.15 13.12
N GLU A 26 -14.81 1.94 13.55
CA GLU A 26 -14.81 3.40 13.45
C GLU A 26 -13.92 4.07 14.51
N CYS A 27 -13.81 3.46 15.69
CA CYS A 27 -13.01 4.01 16.80
C CYS A 27 -11.56 3.48 16.83
N SER A 28 -11.23 2.57 15.91
CA SER A 28 -9.88 2.07 15.72
C SER A 28 -9.00 3.18 15.15
N GLY A 29 -7.87 3.46 15.81
CA GLY A 29 -6.85 4.38 15.28
C GLY A 29 -5.85 3.69 14.36
N ALA A 30 -5.94 2.36 14.21
CA ALA A 30 -5.09 1.63 13.27
C ALA A 30 -5.49 1.98 11.84
N GLU A 31 -4.53 2.48 11.08
CA GLU A 31 -4.72 2.78 9.66
C GLU A 31 -4.94 1.50 8.85
N ARG A 32 -5.68 1.64 7.76
CA ARG A 32 -5.87 0.54 6.81
C ARG A 32 -4.60 0.39 5.98
N VAL A 33 -4.23 -0.84 5.69
CA VAL A 33 -3.18 -1.17 4.71
C VAL A 33 -3.79 -1.37 3.32
N ALA A 34 -2.99 -1.24 2.28
CA ALA A 34 -3.37 -1.44 0.89
C ALA A 34 -2.51 -2.52 0.23
N GLY A 35 -3.09 -3.24 -0.72
CA GLY A 35 -2.38 -4.24 -1.54
C GLY A 35 -1.82 -3.61 -2.80
N PHE A 36 -0.55 -3.87 -3.10
CA PHE A 36 0.13 -3.49 -4.33
C PHE A 36 0.58 -4.74 -5.09
N PRO A 37 0.17 -4.93 -6.36
CA PRO A 37 0.58 -6.07 -7.16
C PRO A 37 2.02 -5.92 -7.66
N LEU A 38 2.89 -6.85 -7.29
CA LEU A 38 4.24 -6.99 -7.82
C LEU A 38 4.24 -8.02 -8.95
N ILE A 39 4.58 -7.59 -10.15
CA ILE A 39 4.72 -8.46 -11.33
C ILE A 39 6.20 -8.47 -11.70
N THR A 40 6.94 -9.48 -11.22
CA THR A 40 8.40 -9.53 -11.34
C THR A 40 8.92 -10.34 -12.54
N ASN A 41 8.04 -10.96 -13.34
CA ASN A 41 8.44 -11.67 -14.56
C ASN A 41 7.30 -11.85 -15.59
N LYS A 42 7.66 -12.28 -16.81
CA LYS A 42 6.73 -12.51 -17.92
C LYS A 42 5.71 -13.63 -17.70
N THR A 43 6.02 -14.65 -16.88
CA THR A 43 5.24 -15.90 -16.83
C THR A 43 4.97 -16.48 -15.44
N SER A 44 5.63 -16.01 -14.38
CA SER A 44 5.37 -16.54 -13.03
C SER A 44 5.84 -15.55 -11.97
N TYR A 45 5.09 -15.49 -10.88
CA TYR A 45 5.26 -14.64 -9.69
C TYR A 45 4.64 -13.24 -9.80
N SER A 46 3.31 -13.25 -9.86
CA SER A 46 2.49 -12.12 -9.41
C SER A 46 2.32 -12.25 -7.89
N GLU A 47 2.83 -11.29 -7.13
CA GLU A 47 2.67 -11.25 -5.68
C GLU A 47 1.82 -10.03 -5.29
N ILE A 48 1.19 -10.08 -4.11
CA ILE A 48 0.51 -8.92 -3.52
C ILE A 48 1.31 -8.50 -2.30
N GLN A 49 1.93 -7.33 -2.38
CA GLN A 49 2.60 -6.72 -1.24
C GLN A 49 1.59 -5.91 -0.42
N ILE A 50 1.55 -6.13 0.89
CA ILE A 50 0.71 -5.34 1.80
C ILE A 50 1.56 -4.20 2.36
N VAL A 51 1.16 -2.96 2.06
CA VAL A 51 1.88 -1.73 2.43
C VAL A 51 0.92 -0.68 3.01
N SER A 52 1.43 0.46 3.49
CA SER A 52 0.57 1.59 3.89
C SER A 52 -0.15 2.17 2.67
N GLN A 53 -1.25 2.90 2.90
CA GLN A 53 -1.99 3.54 1.80
C GLN A 53 -1.14 4.57 1.04
N GLU A 54 -0.35 5.36 1.75
CA GLU A 54 0.57 6.34 1.16
C GLU A 54 1.58 5.66 0.24
N THR A 55 2.24 4.60 0.71
CA THR A 55 3.20 3.84 -0.09
C THR A 55 2.52 3.19 -1.30
N ALA A 56 1.33 2.61 -1.14
CA ALA A 56 0.59 2.05 -2.27
C ALA A 56 0.29 3.12 -3.33
N GLN A 57 -0.16 4.31 -2.92
CA GLN A 57 -0.44 5.41 -3.84
C GLN A 57 0.82 5.87 -4.59
N GLU A 58 1.94 6.01 -3.88
CA GLU A 58 3.23 6.35 -4.49
C GLU A 58 3.67 5.30 -5.51
N LEU A 59 3.53 4.01 -5.18
CA LEU A 59 3.86 2.91 -6.08
C LEU A 59 2.95 2.88 -7.32
N TYR A 60 1.65 3.15 -7.17
CA TYR A 60 0.74 3.27 -8.31
C TYR A 60 1.11 4.42 -9.23
N LEU A 61 1.45 5.58 -8.67
CA LEU A 61 1.94 6.72 -9.44
C LEU A 61 3.22 6.35 -10.20
N LYS A 62 4.18 5.69 -9.54
CA LYS A 62 5.44 5.25 -10.16
C LYS A 62 5.22 4.18 -11.24
N GLN A 63 4.26 3.28 -11.06
CA GLN A 63 3.93 2.24 -12.02
C GLN A 63 3.20 2.78 -13.25
N GLU A 64 2.66 4.00 -13.22
CA GLU A 64 1.86 4.55 -14.30
C GLU A 64 2.58 4.48 -15.66
N ARG A 65 1.92 3.86 -16.64
CA ARG A 65 2.37 3.77 -18.02
C ARG A 65 1.28 4.25 -18.95
N LYS A 66 1.65 5.06 -19.94
CA LYS A 66 0.77 5.42 -21.06
C LYS A 66 1.19 4.61 -22.29
N GLY A 67 0.46 3.52 -22.54
CA GLY A 67 0.88 2.50 -23.51
C GLY A 67 2.13 1.75 -23.01
N GLY A 68 3.16 1.63 -23.85
CA GLY A 68 4.43 0.98 -23.48
C GLY A 68 5.38 1.87 -22.67
N ILE A 69 5.12 3.17 -22.60
CA ILE A 69 6.04 4.18 -22.04
C ILE A 69 5.73 4.40 -20.56
N ALA A 70 6.75 4.26 -19.70
CA ALA A 70 6.63 4.59 -18.28
C ALA A 70 6.52 6.11 -18.11
N THR A 71 5.44 6.58 -17.50
CA THR A 71 5.17 8.00 -17.25
C THR A 71 5.27 8.38 -15.79
N GLY A 72 5.15 7.40 -14.89
CA GLY A 72 5.23 7.60 -13.44
C GLY A 72 6.62 7.94 -12.92
N VAL A 73 7.67 7.31 -13.46
CA VAL A 73 9.06 7.58 -13.10
C VAL A 73 9.67 8.46 -14.17
N GLN A 74 9.49 9.77 -14.03
CA GLN A 74 10.17 10.73 -14.89
C GLN A 74 11.38 11.29 -14.17
N PHE A 75 12.57 11.11 -14.75
CA PHE A 75 13.79 11.81 -14.33
C PHE A 75 13.70 13.29 -14.72
N LYS A 76 12.71 14.01 -14.20
CA LYS A 76 12.44 15.40 -14.59
C LYS A 76 13.47 16.39 -14.03
N GLN A 77 14.28 15.98 -13.04
CA GLN A 77 15.15 16.88 -12.28
C GLN A 77 16.44 16.23 -11.74
N GLN A 78 16.88 15.11 -12.30
CA GLN A 78 18.21 14.59 -11.98
C GLN A 78 19.16 15.03 -13.08
N ALA A 79 20.25 15.70 -12.69
CA ALA A 79 21.36 15.92 -13.61
C ALA A 79 21.75 14.57 -14.23
N PRO A 80 22.06 14.51 -15.54
CA PRO A 80 22.51 13.26 -16.15
C PRO A 80 23.64 12.68 -15.27
N PRO A 81 23.62 11.36 -14.98
CA PRO A 81 24.66 10.75 -14.16
C PRO A 81 26.01 11.09 -14.80
N LYS A 82 26.90 11.73 -14.03
CA LYS A 82 28.22 12.13 -14.52
C LYS A 82 28.94 10.87 -14.99
N SER A 83 29.42 10.88 -16.24
CA SER A 83 30.20 9.78 -16.84
C SER A 83 31.53 9.52 -16.13
N SER A 84 31.90 10.33 -15.14
CA SER A 84 33.15 10.25 -14.37
C SER A 84 33.23 9.07 -13.40
N ASN A 85 32.23 8.19 -13.33
CA ASN A 85 32.28 6.97 -12.51
C ASN A 85 32.46 5.68 -13.37
N PHE A 86 32.86 5.82 -14.63
CA PHE A 86 33.17 4.72 -15.55
C PHE A 86 34.68 4.58 -15.87
N GLU A 87 35.54 5.25 -15.11
CA GLU A 87 37.00 5.05 -15.14
C GLU A 87 37.45 4.26 -13.90
#